data_AF-A0A916QNM7-F1
#
_entry.id   AF-A0A916QNM7-F1
#
_cell.length_a   1.000
_cell.length_b   1.000
_cell.length_c   1.000
_cell.angle_alpha   90.00
_cell.angle_beta   90.00
_cell.angle_gamma   90.00
#
_symmetry.space_group_name_H-M   'P 1'
#
loop_
_entity.id
_entity.type
_entity.pdbx_description
1 polymer ?
#
loop_
_entity_poly.entity_id
_entity_poly.type
_entity_poly.pdbx_seq_one_letter_code
_entity_poly.pdbx_strand_id
1 'polypeptide(L)'
;MTTQELIDLRTCIMEGRNHDALAIIDELDAMSKKDIIRKIKSYLIVMLTHLIKNQVEKRLTNSWAASIRYAIIEIQDLNLRPNKTSYFIKEDEWDEMLENAIESAIDSASTEVENGVYSPFQMEEMVDINSVIATTKSFLALTYSYSANDLSAVIKQNFTLLPGGEDWKFGKRNK
;
A
#
# COMPACT_ATOMS: atom_id res chain seq x y z
N MET A 1 5.42 3.21 19.84
CA MET A 1 5.29 2.98 21.29
C MET A 1 6.60 3.33 21.97
N THR A 2 6.59 4.30 22.89
CA THR A 2 7.79 4.66 23.66
C THR A 2 7.79 4.01 25.03
N THR A 3 8.97 3.75 25.59
CA THR A 3 9.11 3.22 26.95
C THR A 3 8.59 4.22 27.99
N GLN A 4 8.61 5.53 27.69
CA GLN A 4 8.20 6.58 28.63
C GLN A 4 6.68 6.60 28.86
N GLU A 5 5.87 6.52 27.80
CA GLU A 5 4.40 6.49 27.92
C GLU A 5 3.90 5.30 28.77
N LEU A 6 4.58 4.16 28.67
CA LEU A 6 4.26 2.98 29.49
C LEU A 6 4.63 3.16 30.96
N ILE A 7 5.72 3.87 31.24
CA ILE A 7 6.14 4.22 32.61
C ILE A 7 5.14 5.22 33.21
N ASP A 8 4.73 6.23 32.44
CA ASP A 8 3.78 7.25 32.87
C ASP A 8 2.39 6.64 33.11
N LEU A 9 1.93 5.76 32.21
CA LEU A 9 0.69 4.99 32.41
C LEU A 9 0.74 4.15 33.69
N ARG A 10 1.83 3.40 33.91
CA ARG A 10 2.01 2.62 35.13
C ARG A 10 1.95 3.50 36.38
N THR A 11 2.54 4.68 36.33
CA THR A 11 2.57 5.65 37.43
C THR A 11 1.16 6.17 37.73
N CYS A 12 0.42 6.61 36.70
CA CYS A 12 -0.97 7.05 36.85
C CYS A 12 -1.86 5.96 37.45
N ILE A 13 -1.70 4.69 37.03
CA ILE A 13 -2.42 3.55 37.60
C ILE A 13 -2.07 3.34 39.08
N MET A 14 -0.78 3.38 39.43
CA MET A 14 -0.33 3.20 40.81
C MET A 14 -0.81 4.33 41.75
N GLU A 15 -0.95 5.55 41.23
CA GLU A 15 -1.42 6.72 41.97
C GLU A 15 -2.95 6.88 41.97
N GLY A 16 -3.70 6.00 41.29
CA GLY A 16 -5.16 6.08 41.18
C GLY A 16 -5.66 7.23 40.29
N ARG A 17 -4.77 7.82 39.46
CA ARG A 17 -5.09 8.90 38.52
C ARG A 17 -5.72 8.33 37.26
N ASN A 18 -6.95 7.83 37.40
CA ASN A 18 -7.65 7.11 36.33
C ASN A 18 -7.90 7.96 35.08
N HIS A 19 -8.20 9.25 35.23
CA HIS A 19 -8.42 10.14 34.09
C HIS A 19 -7.13 10.33 33.28
N ASP A 20 -6.01 10.59 33.96
CA ASP A 20 -4.70 10.75 33.31
C ASP A 20 -4.26 9.45 32.64
N ALA A 21 -4.51 8.30 33.27
CA ALA A 21 -4.24 6.99 32.68
C ALA A 21 -5.05 6.75 31.39
N LEU A 22 -6.33 7.12 31.37
CA LEU A 22 -7.18 7.00 30.17
C LEU A 22 -6.68 7.92 29.03
N ALA A 23 -6.28 9.15 29.35
CA ALA A 23 -5.71 10.07 28.35
C ALA A 23 -4.44 9.49 27.69
N ILE A 24 -3.55 8.89 28.48
CA ILE A 24 -2.34 8.23 27.95
C ILE A 24 -2.70 7.02 27.06
N ILE A 25 -3.73 6.25 27.42
CA ILE A 25 -4.21 5.13 26.60
C ILE A 25 -4.71 5.63 25.24
N ASP A 26 -5.49 6.71 25.22
CA ASP A 26 -6.01 7.31 23.98
C ASP A 26 -4.88 7.82 23.08
N GLU A 27 -3.85 8.44 23.67
CA GLU A 27 -2.64 8.87 22.95
C GLU A 27 -1.87 7.68 22.36
N LEU A 28 -1.67 6.61 23.14
CA LEU A 28 -1.02 5.38 22.69
C LEU A 28 -1.78 4.72 21.53
N ASP A 29 -3.11 4.67 21.58
CA ASP A 29 -3.95 4.13 20.50
C ASP A 29 -3.85 4.99 19.23
N ALA A 30 -3.91 6.32 19.38
CA ALA A 30 -3.75 7.25 18.26
C ALA A 30 -2.38 7.12 17.59
N MET A 31 -1.31 6.97 18.36
CA MET A 31 0.05 6.75 17.84
C MET A 31 0.18 5.41 17.13
N SER A 32 -0.34 4.33 17.71
CA SER A 32 -0.34 3.00 17.09
C SER A 32 -1.07 3.02 15.74
N LYS A 33 -2.27 3.63 15.70
CA LYS A 33 -3.03 3.82 14.46
C LYS A 33 -2.22 4.60 13.42
N LYS A 34 -1.59 5.71 13.81
CA LYS A 34 -0.77 6.53 12.90
C LYS A 34 0.40 5.75 12.31
N ASP A 35 1.09 4.93 13.11
CA ASP A 35 2.22 4.11 12.65
C ASP A 35 1.76 3.06 11.62
N ILE A 36 0.62 2.41 11.85
CA ILE A 36 0.04 1.43 10.91
C ILE A 36 -0.34 2.11 9.59
N ILE A 37 -1.07 3.24 9.66
CA ILE A 37 -1.46 4.02 8.48
C ILE A 37 -0.24 4.47 7.67
N ARG A 38 0.83 4.91 8.34
CA ARG A 38 2.08 5.30 7.67
C ARG A 38 2.74 4.12 6.94
N LYS A 39 2.75 2.93 7.55
CA LYS A 39 3.28 1.72 6.91
C LYS A 39 2.44 1.33 5.70
N ILE A 40 1.12 1.34 5.82
CA ILE A 40 0.20 1.08 4.69
C ILE A 40 0.51 2.06 3.54
N LYS A 41 0.64 3.36 3.82
CA LYS A 41 1.02 4.37 2.80
C LYS A 41 2.34 4.02 2.13
N SER A 42 3.35 3.54 2.86
CA SER A 42 4.64 3.16 2.26
C SER A 42 4.53 1.99 1.27
N TYR A 43 3.73 0.97 1.59
CA TYR A 43 3.48 -0.14 0.66
C TYR A 43 2.61 0.30 -0.51
N LEU A 44 1.65 1.21 -0.29
CA LEU A 44 0.84 1.80 -1.34
C LEU A 44 1.72 2.53 -2.37
N ILE A 45 2.69 3.32 -1.91
CA ILE A 45 3.67 3.99 -2.79
C ILE A 45 4.45 2.94 -3.61
N VAL A 46 4.96 1.87 -2.99
CA VAL A 46 5.67 0.79 -3.72
C VAL A 46 4.79 0.17 -4.81
N MET A 47 3.52 -0.14 -4.50
CA MET A 47 2.58 -0.67 -5.48
C MET A 47 2.36 0.32 -6.64
N LEU A 48 2.08 1.59 -6.33
CA LEU A 48 1.86 2.65 -7.31
C LEU A 48 3.09 2.83 -8.22
N THR A 49 4.29 2.90 -7.65
CA THR A 49 5.55 3.02 -8.39
C THR A 49 5.66 1.93 -9.46
N HIS A 50 5.40 0.68 -9.11
CA HIS A 50 5.48 -0.42 -10.08
C HIS A 50 4.33 -0.46 -11.08
N LEU A 51 3.13 -0.01 -10.71
CA LEU A 51 2.00 0.13 -11.63
C LEU A 51 2.23 1.25 -12.65
N ILE A 52 2.81 2.37 -12.23
CA ILE A 52 3.24 3.47 -13.10
C ILE A 52 4.26 2.96 -14.12
N LYS A 53 5.31 2.28 -13.66
CA LYS A 53 6.31 1.67 -14.54
C LYS A 53 5.70 0.68 -15.53
N ASN A 54 4.75 -0.14 -15.05
CA ASN A 54 4.03 -1.09 -15.88
C ASN A 54 3.20 -0.41 -16.98
N GLN A 55 2.51 0.68 -16.67
CA GLN A 55 1.73 1.45 -17.62
C GLN A 55 2.63 2.11 -18.68
N VAL A 56 3.70 2.78 -18.24
CA VAL A 56 4.62 3.52 -19.12
C VAL A 56 5.39 2.57 -20.05
N GLU A 57 5.99 1.51 -19.50
CA GLU A 57 6.82 0.59 -20.28
C GLU A 57 6.02 -0.56 -20.92
N LYS A 58 4.70 -0.60 -20.69
CA LYS A 58 3.75 -1.59 -21.25
C LYS A 58 4.20 -3.05 -21.07
N ARG A 59 4.88 -3.33 -19.96
CA ARG A 59 5.43 -4.65 -19.63
C ARG A 59 5.31 -4.95 -18.16
N LEU A 60 5.22 -6.23 -17.83
CA LEU A 60 5.28 -6.72 -16.45
C LEU A 60 6.46 -7.67 -16.27
N THR A 61 7.38 -7.33 -15.38
CA THR A 61 8.52 -8.21 -15.04
C THR A 61 8.20 -9.05 -13.81
N ASN A 62 8.96 -10.14 -13.62
CA ASN A 62 8.86 -10.95 -12.41
C ASN A 62 9.15 -10.17 -11.13
N SER A 63 10.13 -9.26 -11.14
CA SER A 63 10.46 -8.45 -9.97
C SER A 63 9.34 -7.45 -9.67
N TRP A 64 8.76 -6.80 -10.67
CA TRP A 64 7.65 -5.86 -10.45
C TRP A 64 6.39 -6.57 -9.99
N ALA A 65 6.02 -7.69 -10.60
CA ALA A 65 4.92 -8.52 -10.15
C ALA A 65 5.12 -9.02 -8.71
N ALA A 66 6.35 -9.34 -8.32
CA ALA A 66 6.67 -9.71 -6.95
C ALA A 66 6.49 -8.53 -5.99
N SER A 67 7.00 -7.34 -6.32
CA SER A 67 6.85 -6.14 -5.49
C SER A 67 5.40 -5.69 -5.33
N ILE A 68 4.62 -5.67 -6.42
CA ILE A 68 3.19 -5.33 -6.37
C ILE A 68 2.44 -6.31 -5.46
N ARG A 69 2.65 -7.62 -5.67
CA ARG A 69 2.00 -8.65 -4.85
C ARG A 69 2.40 -8.53 -3.38
N TYR A 70 3.68 -8.31 -3.11
CA TYR A 70 4.19 -8.13 -1.76
C TYR A 70 3.51 -6.94 -1.07
N ALA A 71 3.48 -5.78 -1.73
CA ALA A 71 2.80 -4.59 -1.21
C ALA A 71 1.32 -4.84 -0.89
N ILE A 72 0.57 -5.51 -1.79
CA ILE A 72 -0.85 -5.80 -1.56
C ILE A 72 -1.05 -6.71 -0.33
N ILE A 73 -0.21 -7.72 -0.15
CA ILE A 73 -0.29 -8.64 1.00
C ILE A 73 0.00 -7.90 2.31
N GLU A 74 1.05 -7.07 2.35
CA GLU A 74 1.39 -6.28 3.53
C GLU A 74 0.31 -5.24 3.85
N ILE A 75 -0.31 -4.63 2.84
CA ILE A 75 -1.47 -3.74 3.01
C ILE A 75 -2.64 -4.50 3.64
N GLN A 76 -2.97 -5.71 3.15
CA GLN A 76 -4.04 -6.50 3.74
C GLN A 76 -3.78 -6.82 5.21
N ASP A 77 -2.58 -7.32 5.52
CA ASP A 77 -2.20 -7.73 6.86
C ASP A 77 -2.25 -6.55 7.84
N LEU A 78 -1.69 -5.40 7.46
CA LEU A 78 -1.67 -4.21 8.30
C LEU A 78 -3.04 -3.54 8.44
N ASN A 79 -3.87 -3.57 7.39
CA ASN A 79 -5.14 -2.86 7.41
C ASN A 79 -6.21 -3.63 8.21
N LEU A 80 -6.12 -4.95 8.30
CA LEU A 80 -7.01 -5.75 9.14
C LEU A 80 -6.65 -5.56 10.62
N ARG A 81 -7.60 -5.06 11.41
CA ARG A 81 -7.39 -4.83 12.84
C ARG A 81 -7.18 -6.16 13.59
N PRO A 82 -6.58 -6.14 14.80
CA PRO A 82 -6.38 -7.35 15.61
C PRO A 82 -7.65 -8.15 15.90
N ASN A 83 -8.82 -7.49 15.90
CA ASN A 83 -10.12 -8.14 16.08
C ASN A 83 -10.61 -8.93 14.84
N LYS A 84 -9.85 -8.92 13.74
CA LYS A 84 -10.10 -9.62 12.46
C LYS A 84 -11.47 -9.36 11.82
N THR A 85 -12.14 -8.29 12.22
CA THR A 85 -13.53 -7.98 11.82
C THR A 85 -13.70 -6.55 11.35
N SER A 86 -12.66 -5.72 11.47
CA SER A 86 -12.68 -4.32 11.10
C SER A 86 -11.34 -3.88 10.53
N TYR A 87 -11.34 -2.73 9.86
CA TYR A 87 -10.18 -2.21 9.15
C TYR A 87 -9.74 -0.84 9.70
N PHE A 88 -8.49 -0.45 9.48
CA PHE A 88 -8.02 0.90 9.80
C PHE A 88 -8.48 1.92 8.75
N ILE A 89 -8.49 1.51 7.49
CA ILE A 89 -9.00 2.22 6.32
C ILE A 89 -10.11 1.35 5.75
N LYS A 90 -11.31 1.90 5.55
CA LYS A 90 -12.40 1.15 4.88
C LYS A 90 -12.23 1.16 3.37
N GLU A 91 -12.95 0.27 2.70
CA GLU A 91 -12.90 0.12 1.24
C GLU A 91 -13.22 1.42 0.49
N ASP A 92 -14.05 2.30 1.06
CA ASP A 92 -14.46 3.60 0.52
C ASP A 92 -13.61 4.78 1.01
N GLU A 93 -12.55 4.56 1.80
CA GLU A 93 -11.76 5.60 2.47
C GLU A 93 -10.32 5.74 1.91
N TRP A 94 -10.03 5.21 0.72
CA TRP A 94 -8.68 5.22 0.15
C TRP A 94 -8.29 6.51 -0.58
N ASP A 95 -9.26 7.33 -0.99
CA ASP A 95 -9.07 8.40 -1.98
C ASP A 95 -8.00 9.42 -1.55
N GLU A 96 -8.11 9.96 -0.34
CA GLU A 96 -7.13 10.91 0.20
C GLU A 96 -5.72 10.30 0.28
N MET A 97 -5.61 9.02 0.64
CA MET A 97 -4.29 8.38 0.72
C MET A 97 -3.68 8.16 -0.65
N LEU A 98 -4.49 7.79 -1.65
CA LEU A 98 -4.07 7.60 -3.04
C LEU A 98 -3.59 8.91 -3.66
N GLU A 99 -4.37 9.98 -3.50
CA GLU A 99 -4.00 11.34 -3.94
C GLU A 99 -2.67 11.78 -3.33
N ASN A 100 -2.49 11.56 -2.03
CA ASN A 100 -1.25 11.93 -1.33
C ASN A 100 -0.05 11.00 -1.58
N ALA A 101 -0.26 9.85 -2.24
CA ALA A 101 0.78 8.88 -2.51
C ALA A 101 1.25 8.92 -3.97
N ILE A 102 0.44 9.44 -4.89
CA ILE A 102 0.73 9.42 -6.32
C ILE A 102 1.97 10.24 -6.68
N GLU A 103 2.13 11.43 -6.10
CA GLU A 103 3.28 12.31 -6.34
C GLU A 103 4.60 11.61 -5.97
N SER A 104 4.66 11.04 -4.76
CA SER A 104 5.83 10.27 -4.31
C SER A 104 6.11 9.03 -5.16
N ALA A 105 5.06 8.40 -5.70
CA ALA A 105 5.19 7.25 -6.58
C ALA A 105 5.70 7.64 -7.98
N ILE A 106 5.27 8.78 -8.53
CA ILE A 106 5.78 9.35 -9.78
C ILE A 106 7.27 9.67 -9.63
N ASP A 107 7.65 10.39 -8.56
CA ASP A 107 9.06 10.71 -8.28
C ASP A 107 9.92 9.44 -8.17
N SER A 108 9.43 8.43 -7.45
CA SER A 108 10.16 7.16 -7.30
C SER A 108 10.28 6.45 -8.64
N ALA A 109 9.19 6.35 -9.40
CA ALA A 109 9.18 5.67 -10.67
C ALA A 109 10.06 6.39 -11.71
N SER A 110 10.17 7.73 -11.67
CA SER A 110 10.97 8.49 -12.64
C SER A 110 12.45 8.14 -12.53
N THR A 111 12.92 7.77 -11.33
CA THR A 111 14.30 7.31 -11.13
C THR A 111 14.57 5.90 -11.70
N GLU A 112 13.52 5.11 -11.93
CA GLU A 112 13.63 3.71 -12.33
C GLU A 112 13.23 3.45 -13.79
N VAL A 113 12.26 4.19 -14.33
CA VAL A 113 11.77 4.03 -15.71
C VAL A 113 12.89 4.32 -16.70
N GLU A 114 13.13 3.38 -17.62
CA GLU A 114 14.15 3.52 -18.69
C GLU A 114 15.56 3.92 -18.17
N ASN A 115 15.90 3.57 -16.91
CA ASN A 115 17.11 4.02 -16.21
C ASN A 115 17.17 5.53 -15.92
N GLY A 116 16.04 6.16 -15.63
CA GLY A 116 15.99 7.57 -15.21
C GLY A 116 15.97 8.57 -16.37
N VAL A 117 15.55 8.14 -17.57
CA VAL A 117 15.54 9.00 -18.77
C VAL A 117 14.50 10.12 -18.67
N TYR A 118 13.40 9.87 -17.96
CA TYR A 118 12.32 10.83 -17.80
C TYR A 118 12.41 11.55 -16.46
N SER A 119 12.25 12.88 -16.48
CA SER A 119 12.04 13.65 -15.25
C SER A 119 10.65 13.35 -14.65
N PRO A 120 10.42 13.67 -13.36
CA PRO A 120 9.08 13.56 -12.76
C PRO A 120 7.99 14.29 -13.56
N PHE A 121 8.30 15.48 -14.09
CA PHE A 121 7.35 16.25 -14.91
C PHE A 121 6.98 15.55 -16.23
N GLN A 122 7.98 14.97 -16.91
CA GLN A 122 7.72 14.20 -18.14
C GLN A 122 6.92 12.94 -17.86
N MET A 123 7.19 12.29 -16.72
CA MET A 123 6.42 11.15 -16.27
C MET A 123 4.97 11.50 -15.97
N GLU A 124 4.71 12.63 -15.31
CA GLU A 124 3.36 13.08 -15.00
C GLU A 124 2.52 13.31 -16.27
N GLU A 125 3.13 13.80 -17.36
CA GLU A 125 2.46 13.93 -18.66
C GLU A 125 2.21 12.59 -19.36
N MET A 126 3.05 11.58 -19.12
CA MET A 126 2.97 10.27 -19.76
C MET A 126 2.02 9.29 -19.06
N VAL A 127 1.82 9.48 -17.76
CA VAL A 127 1.06 8.57 -16.90
C VAL A 127 -0.42 8.94 -16.93
N ASP A 128 -1.27 7.98 -17.28
CA ASP A 128 -2.71 8.10 -17.01
C ASP A 128 -2.96 7.76 -15.53
N ILE A 129 -2.90 8.80 -14.70
CA ILE A 129 -3.07 8.72 -13.24
C ILE A 129 -4.42 8.09 -12.88
N ASN A 130 -5.49 8.43 -13.61
CA ASN A 130 -6.82 7.89 -13.33
C ASN A 130 -6.87 6.38 -13.56
N SER A 131 -6.23 5.90 -14.63
CA SER A 131 -6.10 4.46 -14.90
C SER A 131 -5.24 3.74 -13.84
N VAL A 132 -4.15 4.36 -13.38
CA VAL A 132 -3.32 3.81 -12.29
C VAL A 132 -4.13 3.70 -11.00
N ILE A 133 -4.81 4.78 -10.60
CA ILE A 133 -5.65 4.82 -9.39
C ILE A 133 -6.76 3.77 -9.47
N ALA A 134 -7.45 3.65 -10.60
CA ALA A 134 -8.49 2.65 -10.80
C ALA A 134 -7.96 1.21 -10.65
N THR A 135 -6.80 0.94 -11.25
CA THR A 135 -6.12 -0.35 -11.14
C THR A 135 -5.71 -0.62 -9.70
N THR A 136 -5.13 0.36 -9.00
CA THR A 136 -4.79 0.25 -7.59
C THR A 136 -6.01 -0.05 -6.72
N LYS A 137 -7.12 0.67 -6.91
CA LYS A 137 -8.38 0.40 -6.21
C LYS A 137 -8.89 -1.01 -6.45
N SER A 138 -8.79 -1.54 -7.68
CA SER A 138 -9.18 -2.93 -7.94
C SER A 138 -8.34 -3.94 -7.15
N PHE A 139 -7.04 -3.72 -6.98
CA PHE A 139 -6.20 -4.58 -6.14
C PHE A 139 -6.51 -4.42 -4.66
N LEU A 140 -6.78 -3.19 -4.20
CA LEU A 140 -7.18 -2.92 -2.82
C LEU A 140 -8.50 -3.62 -2.48
N ALA A 141 -9.49 -3.62 -3.37
CA ALA A 141 -10.77 -4.32 -3.19
C ALA A 141 -10.59 -5.84 -2.95
N LEU A 142 -9.59 -6.47 -3.58
CA LEU A 142 -9.26 -7.87 -3.33
C LEU A 142 -8.87 -8.13 -1.86
N THR A 143 -8.26 -7.16 -1.19
CA THR A 143 -7.81 -7.30 0.21
C THR A 143 -8.98 -7.40 1.20
N TYR A 144 -10.16 -6.92 0.82
CA TYR A 144 -11.40 -7.04 1.60
C TYR A 144 -12.17 -8.32 1.24
N SER A 145 -12.02 -8.80 0.00
CA SER A 145 -12.83 -9.90 -0.55
C SER A 145 -12.22 -11.29 -0.37
N TYR A 146 -10.90 -11.38 -0.14
CA TYR A 146 -10.19 -12.66 -0.09
C TYR A 146 -9.41 -12.86 1.20
N SER A 147 -9.30 -14.11 1.65
CA SER A 147 -8.42 -14.47 2.76
C SER A 147 -6.95 -14.30 2.36
N ALA A 148 -6.06 -14.17 3.36
CA ALA A 148 -4.61 -14.13 3.12
C ALA A 148 -4.10 -15.36 2.34
N ASN A 149 -4.74 -16.52 2.50
CA ASN A 149 -4.35 -17.76 1.82
C ASN A 149 -4.69 -17.75 0.32
N ASP A 150 -5.79 -17.09 -0.05
CA ASP A 150 -6.30 -17.09 -1.43
C ASP A 150 -5.84 -15.86 -2.23
N LEU A 151 -5.59 -14.75 -1.54
CA LEU A 151 -5.28 -13.45 -2.13
C LEU A 151 -4.12 -13.53 -3.13
N SER A 152 -3.06 -14.26 -2.80
CA SER A 152 -1.89 -14.42 -3.68
C SER A 152 -2.23 -15.03 -5.04
N ALA A 153 -3.16 -15.99 -5.09
CA ALA A 153 -3.59 -16.62 -6.34
C ALA A 153 -4.42 -15.65 -7.19
N VAL A 154 -5.34 -14.92 -6.55
CA VAL A 154 -6.23 -13.96 -7.23
C VAL A 154 -5.45 -12.75 -7.76
N ILE A 155 -4.45 -12.25 -7.01
CA ILE A 155 -3.56 -11.19 -7.50
C ILE A 155 -2.86 -11.64 -8.81
N LYS A 156 -2.31 -12.86 -8.84
CA LYS A 156 -1.62 -13.37 -10.04
C LYS A 156 -2.55 -13.50 -11.25
N GLN A 157 -3.83 -13.81 -11.03
CA GLN A 157 -4.81 -13.81 -12.10
C GLN A 157 -5.07 -12.39 -12.60
N ASN A 158 -5.21 -11.42 -11.70
CA ASN A 158 -5.41 -10.01 -12.08
C ASN A 158 -4.19 -9.40 -12.77
N PHE A 159 -2.97 -9.88 -12.50
CA PHE A 159 -1.78 -9.43 -13.24
C PHE A 159 -1.85 -9.67 -14.75
N THR A 160 -2.66 -10.62 -15.23
CA THR A 160 -2.81 -10.84 -16.67
C THR A 160 -3.58 -9.71 -17.36
N LEU A 161 -4.34 -8.94 -16.59
CA LEU A 161 -5.09 -7.78 -17.08
C LEU A 161 -4.21 -6.51 -17.18
N LEU A 162 -3.02 -6.53 -16.58
CA LEU A 162 -2.06 -5.44 -16.68
C LEU A 162 -1.38 -5.42 -18.07
N PRO A 163 -0.92 -4.26 -18.54
CA PRO A 163 -0.04 -4.15 -19.70
C PRO A 163 1.13 -5.16 -19.66
N GLY A 164 1.25 -6.00 -20.68
CA GLY A 164 2.26 -7.06 -20.76
C GLY A 164 2.05 -8.24 -19.78
N GLY A 165 0.90 -8.32 -19.12
CA GLY A 165 0.55 -9.39 -18.18
C GLY A 165 0.39 -10.77 -18.82
N GLU A 166 -0.12 -10.83 -20.04
CA GLU A 166 -0.20 -12.07 -20.82
C GLU A 166 1.20 -12.63 -21.14
N ASP A 167 2.11 -11.77 -21.60
CA ASP A 167 3.51 -12.14 -21.85
C ASP A 167 4.23 -12.56 -20.56
N TRP A 168 3.92 -11.91 -19.44
CA TRP A 168 4.42 -12.31 -18.13
C TRP A 168 3.94 -13.72 -17.72
N LYS A 169 2.65 -14.03 -17.93
CA LYS A 169 2.05 -15.32 -17.56
C LYS A 169 2.56 -16.49 -18.40
N PHE A 170 2.65 -16.30 -19.71
CA PHE A 170 3.02 -17.38 -20.63
C PHE A 170 4.50 -17.41 -21.00
N GLY A 171 5.27 -16.42 -20.52
CA GLY A 171 6.61 -16.12 -21.02
C GLY A 171 6.54 -15.49 -22.41
N LYS A 172 7.54 -14.67 -22.79
CA LYS A 172 7.68 -14.23 -24.17
C LYS A 172 7.79 -15.47 -25.06
N ARG A 173 6.71 -15.84 -25.75
CA ARG A 173 6.81 -16.78 -26.87
C ARG A 173 7.68 -16.07 -27.89
N ASN A 174 8.91 -16.55 -28.09
CA ASN A 174 9.85 -16.03 -29.08
C ASN A 174 9.08 -15.76 -30.39
N LYS A 175 8.91 -14.49 -30.73
CA LYS A 175 8.62 -14.05 -32.10
C LYS A 175 9.94 -13.68 -32.74
#